data_AF-A0A7V5R8D7-F1
#
_entry.id   AF-A0A7V5R8D7-F1
#
_cell.length_a   1.000
_cell.length_b   1.000
_cell.length_c   1.000
_cell.angle_alpha   90.00
_cell.angle_beta   90.00
_cell.angle_gamma   90.00
#
_symmetry.space_group_name_H-M   'P 1'
#
loop_
_entity.id
_entity.type
_entity.pdbx_description
1 polymer ?
#
loop_
_entity_poly.entity_id
_entity_poly.type
_entity_poly.pdbx_seq_one_letter_code
_entity_poly.pdbx_strand_id
1 'polypeptide(L)'
;MQTRFSIRPCRSGSLYMLWLGCLLMIVANASAAGLENRFYDDTRHGWFWYEDPPLVQDESETKPKPVEKPPRKLPSLDNYSIDQLWNMYPDDFQELLNVLQKKAVQTPTEQNIMEYLTMQDIARRKALAYTNATMYVTQKHSELFNVNYVYPTAGPGITARVRMQQNEIFQTISRAGNDHALLFFVSPGCGFCAKQAGILAYFKDKYGWEIKTVDISRNINAAARFNITITPTLLLIKKGQEKYMTVTSGVIALSELERKLYRAIRYLQGNTQGDTFLMYDFQKGSAFDPASILEKGRQPWKMTQ
;
A
#
# COMPACT_ATOMS: atom_id res chain seq x y z
N MET A 1 -24.67 -14.65 75.60
CA MET A 1 -23.65 -13.79 76.27
C MET A 1 -23.62 -12.46 75.52
N GLN A 2 -24.52 -11.55 75.87
CA GLN A 2 -24.31 -10.45 76.83
C GLN A 2 -23.19 -9.47 76.41
N THR A 3 -23.62 -8.51 75.59
CA THR A 3 -23.29 -7.08 75.61
C THR A 3 -22.53 -6.55 76.84
N ARG A 4 -21.61 -5.58 76.66
CA ARG A 4 -21.80 -4.15 77.03
C ARG A 4 -20.48 -3.36 77.23
N PHE A 5 -20.49 -2.15 76.64
CA PHE A 5 -20.04 -0.84 77.16
C PHE A 5 -18.58 -0.68 77.62
N SER A 6 -17.80 0.28 77.11
CA SER A 6 -17.88 1.75 77.27
C SER A 6 -16.63 2.19 78.02
N ILE A 7 -16.06 3.34 77.66
CA ILE A 7 -15.81 4.50 78.55
C ILE A 7 -14.88 5.46 77.78
N ARG A 8 -15.38 6.68 77.52
CA ARG A 8 -14.55 7.87 77.25
C ARG A 8 -14.10 8.45 78.61
N PRO A 9 -12.90 9.05 78.68
CA PRO A 9 -12.82 10.49 78.91
C PRO A 9 -11.70 11.11 78.02
N CYS A 10 -11.81 12.27 77.37
CA CYS A 10 -12.20 13.62 77.78
C CYS A 10 -11.23 14.32 78.75
N ARG A 11 -10.72 15.48 78.30
CA ARG A 11 -9.99 16.56 79.02
C ARG A 11 -8.53 16.24 79.40
N SER A 12 -7.58 17.15 79.32
CA SER A 12 -7.57 18.62 79.15
C SER A 12 -6.34 19.00 78.32
N GLY A 13 -6.42 20.02 77.46
CA GLY A 13 -5.99 21.36 77.87
C GLY A 13 -4.49 21.35 78.18
N SER A 14 -3.66 21.41 77.13
CA SER A 14 -3.02 22.66 76.71
C SER A 14 -2.05 23.16 77.77
N LEU A 15 -0.77 22.79 77.64
CA LEU A 15 0.24 23.74 78.04
C LEU A 15 1.48 23.69 77.14
N TYR A 16 1.57 24.74 76.32
CA TYR A 16 2.77 25.48 75.96
C TYR A 16 3.59 24.91 74.79
N MET A 17 3.48 25.51 73.60
CA MET A 17 4.31 26.67 73.25
C MET A 17 5.76 26.44 73.64
N LEU A 18 6.47 25.51 72.99
CA LEU A 18 7.94 25.52 72.96
C LEU A 18 8.64 24.58 71.96
N TRP A 19 7.92 23.94 71.03
CA TRP A 19 8.56 23.03 70.05
C TRP A 19 8.10 23.27 68.60
N LEU A 20 7.71 24.50 68.27
CA LEU A 20 7.37 24.91 66.89
C LEU A 20 8.59 25.28 66.02
N GLY A 21 9.82 25.05 66.49
CA GLY A 21 11.05 25.52 65.82
C GLY A 21 12.00 24.43 65.30
N CYS A 22 11.83 23.15 65.67
CA CYS A 22 12.84 22.12 65.37
C CYS A 22 12.33 20.89 64.59
N LEU A 23 11.10 20.89 64.09
CA LEU A 23 10.58 19.79 63.26
C LEU A 23 10.41 20.18 61.77
N LEU A 24 11.36 20.97 61.24
CA LEU A 24 11.32 21.43 59.84
C LEU A 24 12.60 21.10 59.04
N MET A 25 13.49 20.23 59.56
CA MET A 25 14.79 19.97 58.91
C MET A 25 15.25 18.49 58.86
N ILE A 26 14.42 17.50 59.21
CA ILE A 26 14.82 16.08 59.08
C ILE A 26 13.61 15.19 58.68
N VAL A 27 13.10 15.31 57.45
CA VAL A 27 12.60 14.18 56.64
C VAL A 27 12.66 14.60 55.15
N ALA A 28 13.88 14.72 54.62
CA ALA A 28 14.11 14.76 53.17
C ALA A 28 14.95 13.54 52.79
N ASN A 29 14.33 12.36 52.86
CA ASN A 29 14.67 11.20 52.03
C ASN A 29 13.71 10.02 52.28
N ALA A 30 13.42 9.31 51.19
CA ALA A 30 12.67 8.05 51.08
C ALA A 30 11.14 8.13 50.93
N SER A 31 10.69 8.28 49.68
CA SER A 31 9.69 7.38 49.06
C SER A 31 9.82 7.43 47.54
N ALA A 32 10.88 6.79 47.04
CA ALA A 32 10.92 6.27 45.67
C ALA A 32 10.67 4.76 45.77
N ALA A 33 9.40 4.36 45.80
CA ALA A 33 8.98 2.98 45.66
C ALA A 33 7.54 2.95 45.12
N GLY A 34 7.37 2.36 43.95
CA GLY A 34 6.06 1.91 43.46
C GLY A 34 5.45 2.68 42.28
N LEU A 35 6.22 2.99 41.22
CA LEU A 35 5.59 2.98 39.88
C LEU A 35 5.55 1.52 39.42
N GLU A 36 4.50 0.80 39.80
CA GLU A 36 4.06 -0.33 38.99
C GLU A 36 3.76 0.21 37.60
N ASN A 37 4.39 -0.36 36.56
CA ASN A 37 4.09 -0.07 35.16
C ASN A 37 2.67 -0.58 34.82
N ARG A 38 1.63 0.11 35.32
CA ARG A 38 0.22 -0.14 35.02
C ARG A 38 -0.15 0.11 33.56
N PHE A 39 0.79 0.60 32.75
CA PHE A 39 0.61 0.85 31.33
C PHE A 39 0.19 -0.40 30.53
N TYR A 40 0.58 -1.60 30.97
CA TYR A 40 0.21 -2.86 30.30
C TYR A 40 -0.97 -3.59 30.95
N ASP A 41 -1.40 -3.19 32.15
CA ASP A 41 -2.58 -3.78 32.81
C ASP A 41 -3.88 -3.12 32.35
N ASP A 42 -3.81 -1.86 31.89
CA ASP A 42 -4.95 -1.04 31.44
C ASP A 42 -5.09 -1.11 29.90
N THR A 43 -5.40 -2.29 29.37
CA THR A 43 -5.45 -2.53 27.90
C THR A 43 -6.84 -2.41 27.28
N ARG A 44 -7.89 -2.15 28.08
CA ARG A 44 -9.28 -2.16 27.64
C ARG A 44 -9.98 -0.82 27.82
N HIS A 45 -9.42 0.22 27.19
CA HIS A 45 -9.99 1.57 27.21
C HIS A 45 -10.38 2.06 25.82
N GLY A 46 -11.32 3.01 25.81
CA GLY A 46 -11.79 3.70 24.62
C GLY A 46 -12.99 3.04 23.93
N TRP A 47 -13.44 3.67 22.85
CA TRP A 47 -14.68 3.37 22.14
C TRP A 47 -14.89 1.89 21.79
N PHE A 48 -13.80 1.19 21.46
CA PHE A 48 -13.83 -0.24 21.10
C PHE A 48 -14.23 -1.15 22.27
N TRP A 49 -14.08 -0.69 23.51
CA TRP A 49 -14.42 -1.42 24.74
C TRP A 49 -15.68 -0.89 25.44
N TYR A 50 -16.54 -0.18 24.71
CA TYR A 50 -17.81 0.39 25.21
C TYR A 50 -17.63 1.41 26.35
N GLU A 51 -16.45 2.03 26.44
CA GLU A 51 -16.30 3.24 27.23
C GLU A 51 -16.88 4.41 26.44
N ASP A 52 -17.98 4.95 26.94
CA ASP A 52 -18.55 6.18 26.41
C ASP A 52 -17.52 7.30 26.61
N PRO A 53 -17.21 8.08 25.56
CA PRO A 53 -16.31 9.20 25.70
C PRO A 53 -16.89 10.16 26.74
N PRO A 54 -16.05 10.82 27.56
CA PRO A 54 -16.53 11.81 28.50
C PRO A 54 -17.39 12.80 27.72
N LEU A 55 -18.61 13.03 28.19
CA LEU A 55 -19.51 14.02 27.62
C LEU A 55 -18.73 15.32 27.58
N VAL A 56 -18.39 15.76 26.37
CA VAL A 56 -17.89 17.10 26.14
C VAL A 56 -18.97 17.98 26.74
N GLN A 57 -18.65 18.65 27.85
CA GLN A 57 -19.48 19.77 28.26
C GLN A 57 -19.38 20.72 27.08
N ASP A 58 -20.46 20.80 26.30
CA ASP A 58 -20.62 21.84 25.30
C ASP A 58 -20.35 23.14 26.05
N GLU A 59 -19.12 23.66 25.97
CA GLU A 59 -18.90 25.08 26.06
C GLU A 59 -19.98 25.65 25.16
N SER A 60 -20.84 26.48 25.74
CA SER A 60 -21.98 27.04 25.04
C SER A 60 -21.47 27.85 23.86
N GLU A 61 -21.18 27.17 22.76
CA GLU A 61 -21.15 27.72 21.43
C GLU A 61 -22.52 28.33 21.30
N THR A 62 -22.50 29.65 21.26
CA THR A 62 -23.64 30.44 20.87
C THR A 62 -24.03 29.90 19.51
N LYS A 63 -24.98 28.95 19.46
CA LYS A 63 -25.48 28.38 18.21
C LYS A 63 -25.81 29.58 17.34
N PRO A 64 -25.08 29.83 16.23
CA PRO A 64 -25.51 30.85 15.32
C PRO A 64 -26.94 30.44 14.93
N LYS A 65 -27.89 31.36 15.17
CA LYS A 65 -29.30 31.15 14.78
C LYS A 65 -29.31 30.52 13.39
N PRO A 66 -30.14 29.48 13.13
CA PRO A 66 -30.28 28.94 11.80
C PRO A 66 -30.53 30.11 10.85
N VAL A 67 -29.52 30.46 10.06
CA VAL A 67 -29.73 31.33 8.92
C VAL A 67 -30.60 30.47 8.03
N GLU A 68 -31.90 30.78 7.99
CA GLU A 68 -32.81 30.20 7.01
C GLU A 68 -32.14 30.38 5.66
N LYS A 69 -31.59 29.29 5.12
CA LYS A 69 -31.06 29.31 3.77
C LYS A 69 -32.24 29.72 2.90
N PRO A 70 -32.09 30.77 2.07
CA PRO A 70 -33.18 31.20 1.21
C PRO A 70 -33.69 29.99 0.43
N PRO A 71 -35.01 29.90 0.16
CA PRO A 71 -35.59 28.75 -0.52
C PRO A 71 -34.76 28.48 -1.77
N ARG A 72 -34.07 27.33 -1.80
CA ARG A 72 -33.24 26.95 -2.94
C ARG A 72 -34.19 26.80 -4.12
N LYS A 73 -34.16 27.76 -5.04
CA LYS A 73 -34.82 27.61 -6.34
C LYS A 73 -34.15 26.41 -7.02
N LEU A 74 -34.88 25.31 -7.10
CA LEU A 74 -34.38 24.10 -7.74
C LEU A 74 -34.31 24.38 -9.25
N PRO A 75 -33.17 24.11 -9.90
CA PRO A 75 -33.06 24.27 -11.34
C PRO A 75 -34.05 23.36 -12.05
N SER A 76 -34.63 23.86 -13.15
CA SER A 76 -35.34 23.05 -14.15
C SER A 76 -34.45 22.96 -15.39
N LEU A 77 -34.54 21.84 -16.11
CA LEU A 77 -33.91 21.70 -17.42
C LEU A 77 -34.52 22.61 -18.49
N ASP A 78 -35.75 23.11 -18.31
CA ASP A 78 -36.41 23.98 -19.29
C ASP A 78 -35.61 25.27 -19.56
N ASN A 79 -34.74 25.67 -18.62
CA ASN A 79 -33.88 26.84 -18.76
C ASN A 79 -32.66 26.60 -19.65
N TYR A 80 -32.43 25.36 -20.09
CA TYR A 80 -31.25 24.97 -20.85
C TYR A 80 -31.65 24.31 -22.17
N SER A 81 -31.00 24.70 -23.25
CA SER A 81 -31.04 23.93 -24.49
C SER A 81 -30.11 22.71 -24.39
N ILE A 82 -30.41 21.68 -25.18
CA ILE A 82 -29.57 20.48 -25.26
C ILE A 82 -28.14 20.82 -25.71
N ASP A 83 -27.97 21.78 -26.62
CA ASP A 83 -26.64 22.22 -27.08
C ASP A 83 -25.83 22.89 -25.96
N GLN A 84 -26.47 23.71 -25.13
CA GLN A 84 -25.82 24.28 -23.94
C GLN A 84 -25.39 23.20 -22.96
N LEU A 85 -26.25 22.21 -22.68
CA LEU A 85 -25.91 21.08 -21.80
C LEU A 85 -24.78 20.22 -22.39
N TRP A 86 -24.76 20.07 -23.72
CA TRP A 86 -23.72 19.33 -24.42
C TRP A 86 -22.36 20.01 -24.29
N ASN A 87 -22.30 21.33 -24.51
CA ASN A 87 -21.07 22.12 -24.49
C ASN A 87 -20.68 22.65 -23.10
N MET A 88 -21.50 22.39 -22.07
CA MET A 88 -21.24 22.76 -20.69
C MET A 88 -19.94 22.14 -20.16
N TYR A 89 -19.22 22.91 -19.34
CA TYR A 89 -18.01 22.45 -18.66
C TYR A 89 -18.33 21.27 -17.72
N PRO A 90 -17.44 20.27 -17.58
CA PRO A 90 -17.74 19.04 -16.85
C PRO A 90 -18.17 19.25 -15.40
N ASP A 91 -17.54 20.19 -14.69
CA ASP A 91 -17.83 20.42 -13.26
C ASP A 91 -19.23 21.02 -13.07
N ASP A 92 -19.61 22.00 -13.89
CA ASP A 92 -20.94 22.62 -13.88
C ASP A 92 -22.02 21.60 -14.25
N PHE A 93 -21.74 20.76 -15.25
CA PHE A 93 -22.64 19.69 -15.67
C PHE A 93 -22.86 18.66 -14.56
N GLN A 94 -21.80 18.29 -13.85
CA GLN A 94 -21.85 17.36 -12.73
C GLN A 94 -22.63 17.95 -11.55
N GLU A 95 -22.44 19.24 -11.23
CA GLU A 95 -23.20 19.91 -10.19
C GLU A 95 -24.70 19.92 -10.53
N LEU A 96 -25.07 20.30 -11.76
CA LEU A 96 -26.46 20.32 -12.22
C LEU A 96 -27.09 18.92 -12.16
N LEU A 97 -26.38 17.89 -12.64
CA LEU A 97 -26.82 16.50 -12.58
C LEU A 97 -27.13 16.08 -11.14
N ASN A 98 -26.25 16.41 -10.18
CA ASN A 98 -26.42 16.09 -8.77
C ASN A 98 -27.62 16.80 -8.15
N VAL A 99 -27.87 18.06 -8.53
CA VAL A 99 -29.03 18.82 -8.03
C VAL A 99 -30.33 18.22 -8.56
N LEU A 100 -30.38 17.87 -9.85
CA LEU A 100 -31.55 17.23 -10.46
C LEU A 100 -31.81 15.83 -9.90
N GLN A 101 -30.75 15.06 -9.61
CA GLN A 101 -30.88 13.79 -8.90
C GLN A 101 -31.53 13.98 -7.53
N LYS A 102 -31.04 14.94 -6.74
CA LYS A 102 -31.60 15.25 -5.41
C LYS A 102 -33.06 15.70 -5.51
N LYS A 103 -33.41 16.51 -6.51
CA LYS A 103 -34.79 16.93 -6.80
C LYS A 103 -35.70 15.73 -7.10
N ALA A 104 -35.26 14.80 -7.95
CA ALA A 104 -35.99 13.59 -8.29
C ALA A 104 -36.15 12.64 -7.08
N VAL A 105 -35.13 12.50 -6.24
CA VAL A 105 -35.20 11.69 -5.01
C VAL A 105 -36.10 12.32 -3.97
N GLN A 106 -36.04 13.65 -3.81
CA GLN A 106 -36.87 14.38 -2.85
C GLN A 106 -38.35 14.30 -3.22
N THR A 107 -38.67 14.43 -4.51
CA THR A 107 -40.05 14.36 -5.03
C THR A 107 -40.06 13.57 -6.34
N PRO A 108 -40.39 12.27 -6.30
CA PRO A 108 -40.35 11.39 -7.47
C PRO A 108 -41.58 11.59 -8.39
N THR A 109 -41.64 12.74 -9.05
CA THR A 109 -42.63 13.02 -10.11
C THR A 109 -42.07 12.60 -11.47
N GLU A 110 -42.94 12.31 -12.43
CA GLU A 110 -42.55 11.96 -13.80
C GLU A 110 -41.62 13.01 -14.41
N GLN A 111 -41.96 14.30 -14.29
CA GLN A 111 -41.12 15.40 -14.79
C GLN A 111 -39.74 15.44 -14.14
N ASN A 112 -39.63 15.33 -12.81
CA ASN A 112 -38.34 15.39 -12.13
C ASN A 112 -37.43 14.20 -12.50
N ILE A 113 -38.03 13.02 -12.67
CA ILE A 113 -37.33 11.82 -13.12
C ILE A 113 -36.89 12.00 -14.58
N MET A 114 -37.76 12.49 -15.45
CA MET A 114 -37.45 12.77 -16.85
C MET A 114 -36.30 13.76 -17.02
N GLU A 115 -36.27 14.83 -16.21
CA GLU A 115 -35.15 15.77 -16.19
C GLU A 115 -33.84 15.06 -15.83
N TYR A 116 -33.83 14.32 -14.73
CA TYR A 116 -32.64 13.59 -14.30
C TYR A 116 -32.19 12.54 -15.33
N LEU A 117 -33.11 11.76 -15.90
CA LEU A 117 -32.81 10.75 -16.91
C LEU A 117 -32.30 11.38 -18.21
N THR A 118 -32.81 12.54 -18.61
CA THR A 118 -32.34 13.27 -19.79
C THR A 118 -30.88 13.71 -19.60
N MET A 119 -30.53 14.25 -18.44
CA MET A 119 -29.13 14.60 -18.12
C MET A 119 -28.22 13.37 -18.11
N GLN A 120 -28.68 12.25 -17.57
CA GLN A 120 -27.95 10.99 -17.64
C GLN A 120 -27.75 10.50 -19.09
N ASP A 121 -28.76 10.63 -19.95
CA ASP A 121 -28.62 10.24 -21.37
C ASP A 121 -27.62 11.13 -22.10
N ILE A 122 -27.60 12.44 -21.82
CA ILE A 122 -26.58 13.35 -22.35
C ILE A 122 -25.19 12.93 -21.88
N ALA A 123 -25.01 12.64 -20.59
CA ALA A 123 -23.73 12.16 -20.05
C ALA A 123 -23.29 10.86 -20.73
N ARG A 124 -24.21 9.90 -20.89
CA ARG A 124 -23.99 8.62 -21.59
C ARG A 124 -23.55 8.84 -23.04
N ARG A 125 -24.19 9.77 -23.77
CA ARG A 125 -23.83 10.11 -25.16
C ARG A 125 -22.49 10.84 -25.25
N LYS A 126 -22.17 11.75 -24.33
CA LYS A 126 -20.85 12.41 -24.24
C LYS A 126 -19.74 11.38 -24.01
N ALA A 127 -19.98 10.40 -23.13
CA ALA A 127 -19.05 9.30 -22.91
C ALA A 127 -18.82 8.47 -24.18
N LEU A 128 -19.89 8.14 -24.93
CA LEU A 128 -19.78 7.43 -26.21
C LEU A 128 -19.00 8.24 -27.26
N ALA A 129 -19.27 9.55 -27.37
CA ALA A 129 -18.54 10.42 -28.29
C ALA A 129 -17.03 10.48 -27.94
N TYR A 130 -16.70 10.56 -26.65
CA TYR A 130 -15.33 10.49 -26.16
C TYR A 130 -14.67 9.14 -26.47
N THR A 131 -15.36 8.02 -26.28
CA THR A 131 -14.86 6.69 -26.64
C THR A 131 -14.53 6.62 -28.13
N ASN A 132 -15.43 7.09 -29.00
CA ASN A 132 -15.19 7.11 -30.46
C ASN A 132 -13.99 7.97 -30.83
N ALA A 133 -13.86 9.17 -30.26
CA ALA A 133 -12.73 10.05 -30.49
C ALA A 133 -11.42 9.43 -29.99
N THR A 134 -11.45 8.77 -28.83
CA THR A 134 -10.29 8.08 -28.25
C THR A 134 -9.85 6.91 -29.13
N MET A 135 -10.78 6.10 -29.62
CA MET A 135 -10.47 5.02 -30.56
C MET A 135 -9.83 5.55 -31.84
N TYR A 136 -10.35 6.64 -32.42
CA TYR A 136 -9.74 7.28 -33.58
C TYR A 136 -8.32 7.78 -33.29
N VAL A 137 -8.11 8.51 -32.19
CA VAL A 137 -6.79 9.05 -31.81
C VAL A 137 -5.79 7.92 -31.55
N THR A 138 -6.17 6.90 -30.78
CA THR A 138 -5.27 5.77 -30.46
C THR A 138 -4.95 4.91 -31.69
N GLN A 139 -5.89 4.77 -32.63
CA GLN A 139 -5.64 4.08 -33.90
C GLN A 139 -4.73 4.90 -34.82
N LYS A 140 -4.96 6.21 -34.94
CA LYS A 140 -4.14 7.11 -35.76
C LYS A 140 -2.71 7.23 -35.21
N HIS A 141 -2.58 7.28 -33.89
CA HIS A 141 -1.32 7.42 -33.16
C HIS A 141 -0.88 6.11 -32.50
N SER A 142 -0.95 5.01 -33.27
CA SER A 142 -0.63 3.68 -32.79
C SER A 142 0.82 3.58 -32.29
N GLU A 143 1.74 4.35 -32.83
CA GLU A 143 3.15 4.42 -32.40
C GLU A 143 3.33 4.92 -30.95
N LEU A 144 2.34 5.61 -30.39
CA LEU A 144 2.39 6.15 -29.02
C LEU A 144 1.64 5.28 -28.02
N PHE A 145 0.45 4.80 -28.39
CA PHE A 145 -0.48 4.16 -27.46
C PHE A 145 -0.65 2.65 -27.67
N ASN A 146 -0.01 2.06 -28.69
CA ASN A 146 -0.20 0.65 -29.00
C ASN A 146 0.59 -0.27 -28.06
N VAL A 147 -0.14 -0.84 -27.11
CA VAL A 147 0.31 -1.86 -26.16
C VAL A 147 0.51 -3.22 -26.83
N ASN A 148 -0.19 -3.51 -27.94
CA ASN A 148 -0.18 -4.83 -28.60
C ASN A 148 1.17 -5.17 -29.23
N TYR A 149 2.02 -4.18 -29.50
CA TYR A 149 3.37 -4.41 -30.03
C TYR A 149 4.22 -5.28 -29.09
N VAL A 150 4.09 -5.10 -27.77
CA VAL A 150 4.84 -5.85 -26.74
C VAL A 150 3.97 -6.77 -25.89
N TYR A 151 2.65 -6.54 -25.88
CA TYR A 151 1.68 -7.37 -25.18
C TYR A 151 0.50 -7.73 -26.10
N PRO A 152 0.74 -8.57 -27.12
CA PRO A 152 -0.30 -8.98 -28.03
C PRO A 152 -1.36 -9.85 -27.33
N THR A 153 -2.62 -9.67 -27.73
CA THR A 153 -3.78 -10.43 -27.24
C THR A 153 -4.15 -11.61 -28.15
N ALA A 154 -3.67 -11.63 -29.39
CA ALA A 154 -3.87 -12.72 -30.32
C ALA A 154 -3.01 -13.94 -29.95
N GLY A 155 -3.56 -15.15 -30.11
CA GLY A 155 -2.91 -16.42 -29.74
C GLY A 155 -1.46 -16.56 -30.21
N PRO A 156 -1.15 -16.40 -31.52
CA PRO A 156 0.23 -16.48 -32.01
C PRO A 156 1.18 -15.48 -31.33
N GLY A 157 0.69 -14.26 -31.07
CA GLY A 157 1.44 -13.23 -30.37
C GLY A 157 1.71 -13.58 -28.91
N ILE A 158 0.72 -14.14 -28.20
CA ILE A 158 0.90 -14.63 -26.83
C ILE A 158 1.99 -15.70 -26.78
N THR A 159 1.94 -16.69 -27.69
CA THR A 159 2.96 -17.75 -27.77
C THR A 159 4.35 -17.18 -28.05
N ALA A 160 4.46 -16.25 -29.00
CA ALA A 160 5.74 -15.58 -29.31
C ALA A 160 6.29 -14.82 -28.09
N ARG A 161 5.45 -14.02 -27.41
CA ARG A 161 5.83 -13.27 -26.20
C ARG A 161 6.31 -14.20 -25.09
N VAL A 162 5.59 -15.28 -24.80
CA VAL A 162 5.98 -16.25 -23.75
C VAL A 162 7.33 -16.89 -24.10
N ARG A 163 7.55 -17.26 -25.36
CA ARG A 163 8.84 -17.80 -25.82
C ARG A 163 9.97 -16.78 -25.67
N MET A 164 9.74 -15.53 -26.02
CA MET A 164 10.72 -14.44 -25.83
C MET A 164 11.09 -14.28 -24.36
N GLN A 165 10.09 -14.25 -23.46
CA GLN A 165 10.32 -14.16 -22.01
C GLN A 165 11.14 -15.35 -21.49
N GLN A 166 10.78 -16.58 -21.87
CA GLN A 166 11.50 -17.78 -21.45
C GLN A 166 12.94 -17.81 -21.95
N ASN A 167 13.17 -17.43 -23.21
CA ASN A 167 14.50 -17.35 -23.79
C ASN A 167 15.37 -16.32 -23.07
N GLU A 168 14.82 -15.14 -22.79
CA GLU A 168 15.52 -14.07 -22.09
C GLU A 168 15.89 -14.48 -20.66
N ILE A 169 14.93 -15.01 -19.90
CA ILE A 169 15.17 -15.55 -18.55
C ILE A 169 16.29 -16.61 -18.58
N PHE A 170 16.19 -17.57 -19.49
CA PHE A 170 17.17 -18.64 -19.62
C PHE A 170 18.57 -18.09 -19.92
N GLN A 171 18.69 -17.16 -20.88
CA GLN A 171 19.97 -16.58 -21.28
C GLN A 171 20.60 -15.75 -20.16
N THR A 172 19.81 -14.93 -19.46
CA THR A 172 20.30 -14.11 -18.34
C THR A 172 20.83 -14.98 -17.21
N ILE A 173 20.07 -16.01 -16.81
CA ILE A 173 20.51 -16.93 -15.74
C ILE A 173 21.75 -17.70 -16.18
N SER A 174 21.78 -18.25 -17.39
CA SER A 174 22.92 -19.04 -17.88
C SER A 174 24.21 -18.23 -17.92
N ARG A 175 24.16 -16.97 -18.38
CA ARG A 175 25.34 -16.09 -18.45
C ARG A 175 25.83 -15.63 -17.09
N ALA A 176 24.92 -15.50 -16.12
CA ALA A 176 25.24 -14.98 -14.80
C ALA A 176 25.94 -16.00 -13.87
N GLY A 177 25.96 -17.29 -14.22
CA GLY A 177 26.46 -18.36 -13.34
C GLY A 177 27.93 -18.27 -12.93
N ASN A 178 28.77 -17.56 -13.70
CA ASN A 178 30.19 -17.38 -13.36
C ASN A 178 30.44 -16.26 -12.34
N ASP A 179 29.53 -15.28 -12.27
CA ASP A 179 29.68 -14.07 -11.45
C ASP A 179 28.67 -14.02 -10.29
N HIS A 180 27.72 -14.95 -10.24
CA HIS A 180 26.69 -15.00 -9.22
C HIS A 180 26.63 -16.38 -8.57
N ALA A 181 26.24 -16.40 -7.30
CA ALA A 181 26.02 -17.63 -6.56
C ALA A 181 24.75 -17.52 -5.72
N LEU A 182 24.16 -18.67 -5.38
CA LEU A 182 23.03 -18.73 -4.47
C LEU A 182 23.47 -19.18 -3.09
N LEU A 183 23.08 -18.43 -2.06
CA LEU A 183 23.16 -18.88 -0.67
C LEU A 183 21.81 -19.46 -0.28
N PHE A 184 21.79 -20.73 0.11
CA PHE A 184 20.61 -21.47 0.52
C PHE A 184 20.62 -21.69 2.02
N PHE A 185 19.89 -20.86 2.76
CA PHE A 185 19.80 -20.93 4.21
C PHE A 185 18.75 -21.96 4.64
N VAL A 186 19.17 -22.88 5.51
CA VAL A 186 18.37 -23.99 6.03
C VAL A 186 18.50 -24.08 7.55
N SER A 187 17.56 -24.77 8.20
CA SER A 187 17.67 -25.13 9.61
C SER A 187 17.43 -26.64 9.81
N PRO A 188 17.97 -27.23 10.89
CA PRO A 188 17.65 -28.60 11.28
C PRO A 188 16.14 -28.78 11.51
N GLY A 189 15.57 -29.89 11.02
CA GLY A 189 14.13 -30.19 11.17
C GLY A 189 13.20 -29.46 10.19
N CYS A 190 13.73 -28.64 9.28
CA CYS A 190 12.93 -27.92 8.28
C CYS A 190 12.46 -28.84 7.13
N GLY A 191 11.21 -29.33 7.20
CA GLY A 191 10.63 -30.17 6.14
C GLY A 191 10.51 -29.47 4.77
N PHE A 192 10.26 -28.15 4.79
CA PHE A 192 10.20 -27.32 3.58
C PHE A 192 11.56 -27.18 2.89
N CYS A 193 12.66 -27.20 3.64
CA CYS A 193 14.01 -27.08 3.11
C CYS A 193 14.36 -28.28 2.23
N ALA A 194 13.92 -29.50 2.60
CA ALA A 194 14.09 -30.68 1.76
C ALA A 194 13.35 -30.57 0.42
N LYS A 195 12.14 -30.00 0.43
CA LYS A 195 11.36 -29.77 -0.80
C LYS A 195 12.01 -28.74 -1.71
N GLN A 196 12.48 -27.62 -1.14
CA GLN A 196 13.21 -26.61 -1.91
C GLN A 196 14.53 -27.15 -2.47
N ALA A 197 15.27 -27.97 -1.70
CA ALA A 197 16.50 -28.59 -2.17
C ALA A 197 16.28 -29.45 -3.43
N GLY A 198 15.17 -30.19 -3.50
CA GLY A 198 14.80 -30.94 -4.70
C GLY A 198 14.59 -30.04 -5.92
N ILE A 199 13.96 -28.88 -5.74
CA ILE A 199 13.77 -27.88 -6.82
C ILE A 199 15.11 -27.28 -7.25
N LEU A 200 16.01 -27.02 -6.30
CA LEU A 200 17.35 -26.51 -6.56
C LEU A 200 18.24 -27.51 -7.29
N ALA A 201 18.01 -28.82 -7.13
CA ALA A 201 18.70 -29.85 -7.92
C ALA A 201 18.38 -29.68 -9.42
N TYR A 202 17.10 -29.57 -9.79
CA TYR A 202 16.71 -29.30 -11.19
C TYR A 202 17.29 -27.98 -11.71
N PHE A 203 17.32 -26.94 -10.88
CA PHE A 203 17.94 -25.67 -11.26
C PHE A 203 19.44 -25.84 -11.53
N LYS A 204 20.17 -26.54 -10.66
CA LYS A 204 21.59 -26.82 -10.81
C LYS A 204 21.87 -27.66 -12.06
N ASP A 205 21.07 -28.69 -12.31
CA ASP A 205 21.21 -29.55 -13.50
C ASP A 205 20.96 -28.76 -14.79
N LYS A 206 20.00 -27.83 -14.78
CA LYS A 206 19.63 -27.01 -15.94
C LYS A 206 20.66 -25.91 -16.26
N TYR A 207 21.23 -25.25 -15.24
CA TYR A 207 22.04 -24.05 -15.42
C TYR A 207 23.51 -24.18 -14.99
N GLY A 208 23.89 -25.24 -14.27
CA GLY A 208 25.26 -25.43 -13.78
C GLY A 208 25.70 -24.48 -12.66
N TRP A 209 24.76 -23.88 -11.94
CA TRP A 209 25.04 -22.86 -10.92
C TRP A 209 25.64 -23.39 -9.62
N GLU A 210 26.46 -22.55 -8.97
CA GLU A 210 26.93 -22.79 -7.60
C GLU A 210 25.86 -22.39 -6.57
N ILE A 211 25.53 -23.34 -5.70
CA ILE A 211 24.58 -23.15 -4.61
C ILE A 211 25.27 -23.57 -3.31
N LYS A 212 25.49 -22.60 -2.42
CA LYS A 212 26.09 -22.83 -1.10
C LYS A 212 25.01 -22.94 -0.04
N THR A 213 24.86 -24.12 0.52
CA THR A 213 23.95 -24.36 1.64
C THR A 213 24.56 -23.86 2.95
N VAL A 214 23.80 -23.13 3.75
CA VAL A 214 24.22 -22.59 5.04
C VAL A 214 23.19 -22.98 6.10
N ASP A 215 23.62 -23.77 7.08
CA ASP A 215 22.80 -24.10 8.26
C ASP A 215 22.86 -22.94 9.26
N ILE A 216 21.72 -22.31 9.52
CA ILE A 216 21.63 -21.14 10.42
C ILE A 216 21.90 -21.49 11.88
N SER A 217 21.66 -22.73 12.30
CA SER A 217 21.93 -23.20 13.67
C SER A 217 23.41 -23.43 13.91
N ARG A 218 24.17 -23.79 12.86
CA ARG A 218 25.62 -23.97 12.93
C ARG A 218 26.39 -22.70 12.61
N ASN A 219 25.84 -21.84 11.77
CA ASN A 219 26.51 -20.64 11.27
C ASN A 219 25.71 -19.37 11.62
N ILE A 220 25.63 -19.10 12.93
CA ILE A 220 24.85 -17.99 13.51
C ILE A 220 25.31 -16.65 12.96
N ASN A 221 26.63 -16.46 12.77
CA ASN A 221 27.18 -15.22 12.24
C ASN A 221 26.73 -14.94 10.80
N ALA A 222 26.65 -15.97 9.95
CA ALA A 222 26.15 -15.80 8.59
C ALA A 222 24.66 -15.46 8.58
N ALA A 223 23.86 -16.13 9.43
CA ALA A 223 22.43 -15.83 9.57
C ALA A 223 22.21 -14.39 10.05
N ALA A 224 22.96 -13.93 11.05
CA ALA A 224 22.89 -12.57 11.57
C ALA A 224 23.32 -11.53 10.52
N ARG A 225 24.41 -11.77 9.78
CA ARG A 225 24.91 -10.86 8.72
C ARG A 225 23.84 -10.55 7.67
N PHE A 226 23.07 -11.56 7.28
CA PHE A 226 22.05 -11.45 6.25
C PHE A 226 20.63 -11.30 6.81
N ASN A 227 20.49 -11.13 8.14
CA ASN A 227 19.22 -11.03 8.86
C ASN A 227 18.23 -12.17 8.51
N ILE A 228 18.73 -13.41 8.48
CA ILE A 228 17.93 -14.58 8.12
C ILE A 228 17.24 -15.15 9.35
N THR A 229 15.92 -14.97 9.41
CA THR A 229 15.06 -15.46 10.50
C THR A 229 14.18 -16.64 10.09
N ILE A 230 13.95 -16.83 8.79
CA ILE A 230 13.03 -17.83 8.22
C ILE A 230 13.80 -18.76 7.29
N THR A 231 13.47 -20.06 7.29
CA THR A 231 14.04 -21.05 6.37
C THR A 231 12.92 -21.84 5.65
N PRO A 232 13.13 -22.29 4.40
CA PRO A 232 14.29 -22.01 3.55
C PRO A 232 14.36 -20.55 3.08
N THR A 233 15.53 -19.93 3.06
CA THR A 233 15.74 -18.62 2.41
C THR A 233 16.84 -18.70 1.36
N LEU A 234 16.60 -18.13 0.19
CA LEU A 234 17.55 -18.07 -0.92
C LEU A 234 17.98 -16.62 -1.14
N LEU A 235 19.29 -16.38 -1.08
CA LEU A 235 19.89 -15.10 -1.46
C LEU A 235 20.71 -15.26 -2.74
N LEU A 236 20.61 -14.27 -3.61
CA LEU A 236 21.51 -14.08 -4.73
C LEU A 236 22.62 -13.13 -4.31
N ILE A 237 23.86 -13.53 -4.55
CA ILE A 237 25.05 -12.70 -4.37
C ILE A 237 25.81 -12.57 -5.70
N LYS A 238 26.56 -11.48 -5.85
CA LYS A 238 27.43 -11.25 -6.99
C LYS A 238 28.89 -11.14 -6.53
N LYS A 239 29.80 -11.79 -7.26
CA LYS A 239 31.24 -11.79 -6.98
C LYS A 239 31.78 -10.36 -6.94
N GLY A 240 32.57 -10.06 -5.90
CA GLY A 240 33.19 -8.74 -5.72
C GLY A 240 32.21 -7.63 -5.29
N GLN A 241 30.96 -7.95 -4.97
CA GLN A 241 29.98 -6.99 -4.45
C GLN A 241 29.43 -7.48 -3.10
N GLU A 242 29.27 -6.55 -2.16
CA GLU A 242 28.60 -6.85 -0.88
C GLU A 242 27.08 -6.82 -0.99
N LYS A 243 26.55 -6.24 -2.08
CA LYS A 243 25.12 -6.22 -2.34
C LYS A 243 24.60 -7.63 -2.60
N TYR A 244 23.47 -7.94 -2.01
CA TYR A 244 22.75 -9.19 -2.18
C TYR A 244 21.27 -8.91 -2.40
N MET A 245 20.54 -9.90 -2.89
CA MET A 245 19.09 -9.81 -3.04
C MET A 245 18.42 -11.09 -2.58
N THR A 246 17.41 -10.97 -1.73
CA THR A 246 16.56 -12.10 -1.34
C THR A 246 15.71 -12.53 -2.53
N VAL A 247 15.90 -13.78 -2.96
CA VAL A 247 15.13 -14.38 -4.05
C VAL A 247 13.84 -14.97 -3.49
N THR A 248 13.90 -15.69 -2.38
CA THR A 248 12.70 -16.20 -1.71
C THR A 248 12.94 -16.49 -0.24
N SER A 249 11.88 -16.33 0.55
CA SER A 249 11.74 -16.86 1.91
C SER A 249 10.55 -17.81 1.89
N GLY A 250 10.82 -19.11 1.96
CA GLY A 250 9.86 -20.19 1.71
C GLY A 250 10.08 -20.90 0.37
N VAL A 251 9.31 -21.98 0.18
CA VAL A 251 9.40 -22.86 -0.98
C VAL A 251 8.70 -22.24 -2.19
N ILE A 252 9.34 -22.29 -3.36
CA ILE A 252 8.76 -21.81 -4.62
C ILE A 252 9.05 -22.76 -5.78
N ALA A 253 8.17 -22.78 -6.77
CA ALA A 253 8.37 -23.56 -7.99
C ALA A 253 9.57 -23.06 -8.82
N LEU A 254 10.17 -23.94 -9.62
CA LEU A 254 11.34 -23.63 -10.47
C LEU A 254 11.09 -22.42 -11.37
N SER A 255 9.92 -22.32 -12.00
CA SER A 255 9.60 -21.19 -12.89
C SER A 255 9.56 -19.84 -12.16
N GLU A 256 9.13 -19.84 -10.89
CA GLU A 256 9.10 -18.62 -10.09
C GLU A 256 10.51 -18.26 -9.62
N LEU A 257 11.31 -19.27 -9.24
CA LEU A 257 12.73 -19.09 -8.94
C LEU A 257 13.45 -18.45 -10.13
N GLU A 258 13.26 -18.98 -11.33
CA GLU A 258 13.85 -18.43 -12.56
C GLU A 258 13.43 -16.97 -12.81
N ARG A 259 12.14 -16.64 -12.71
CA ARG A 259 11.67 -15.26 -12.87
C ARG A 259 12.27 -14.30 -11.84
N LYS A 260 12.34 -14.71 -10.58
CA LYS A 260 12.90 -13.88 -9.50
C LYS A 260 14.41 -13.70 -9.67
N LEU A 261 15.13 -14.75 -10.06
CA LEU A 261 16.57 -14.67 -10.36
C LEU A 261 16.85 -13.76 -11.54
N TYR A 262 16.10 -13.90 -12.64
CA TYR A 262 16.22 -13.03 -13.81
C TYR A 262 16.15 -11.54 -13.42
N ARG A 263 15.16 -11.15 -12.61
CA ARG A 263 15.00 -9.77 -12.12
C ARG A 263 16.12 -9.36 -11.17
N ALA A 264 16.47 -10.22 -10.21
CA ALA A 264 17.50 -9.94 -9.22
C ALA A 264 18.89 -9.78 -9.85
N ILE A 265 19.25 -10.62 -10.83
CA ILE A 265 20.51 -10.53 -11.59
C ILE A 265 20.58 -9.18 -12.31
N ARG A 266 19.52 -8.81 -13.05
CA ARG A 266 19.48 -7.54 -13.80
C ARG A 266 19.56 -6.33 -12.88
N TYR A 267 18.93 -6.40 -11.71
CA TYR A 267 19.04 -5.38 -10.68
C TYR A 267 20.46 -5.25 -10.10
N LEU A 268 21.11 -6.36 -9.71
CA LEU A 268 22.48 -6.34 -9.18
C LEU A 268 23.53 -5.97 -10.24
N GLN A 269 23.24 -6.19 -11.52
CA GLN A 269 24.05 -5.73 -12.64
C GLN A 269 23.87 -4.24 -12.94
N GLY A 270 22.81 -3.60 -12.42
CA GLY A 270 22.47 -2.21 -12.73
C GLY A 270 21.72 -2.03 -14.05
N ASN A 271 21.22 -3.13 -14.66
CA ASN A 271 20.46 -3.09 -15.91
C ASN A 271 19.02 -2.60 -15.72
N THR A 272 18.50 -2.68 -14.50
CA THR A 272 17.14 -2.26 -14.11
C THR A 272 17.16 -1.53 -12.79
N GLN A 273 16.23 -0.59 -12.62
CA GLN A 273 15.99 0.15 -11.37
C GLN A 273 14.66 -0.29 -10.75
N GLY A 274 14.21 0.38 -9.68
CA GLY A 274 12.97 0.04 -8.99
C GLY A 274 11.71 0.14 -9.85
N ASP A 275 11.66 1.14 -10.74
CA ASP A 275 10.56 1.39 -11.68
C ASP A 275 10.53 0.41 -12.88
N THR A 276 11.68 -0.15 -13.23
CA THR A 276 11.90 -1.04 -14.39
C THR A 276 12.19 -2.48 -13.97
N PHE A 277 12.04 -2.82 -12.69
CA PHE A 277 12.42 -4.10 -12.09
C PHE A 277 11.72 -5.31 -12.74
N LEU A 278 10.49 -5.14 -13.20
CA LEU A 278 9.67 -6.21 -13.81
C LEU A 278 9.78 -6.26 -15.34
N MET A 279 10.46 -5.29 -15.95
CA MET A 279 10.46 -5.09 -17.40
C MET A 279 11.38 -6.08 -18.10
N TYR A 280 10.97 -6.60 -19.25
CA TYR A 280 11.82 -7.40 -20.14
C TYR A 280 12.57 -6.52 -21.14
N ASP A 281 13.72 -6.97 -21.66
CA ASP A 281 14.54 -6.21 -22.59
C ASP A 281 13.80 -5.85 -23.88
N PHE A 282 12.96 -6.76 -24.40
CA PHE A 282 12.14 -6.48 -25.59
C PHE A 282 11.03 -5.44 -25.35
N GLN A 283 10.77 -5.05 -24.10
CA GLN A 283 9.77 -4.04 -23.73
C GLN A 283 10.35 -2.63 -23.62
N LYS A 284 11.68 -2.48 -23.66
CA LYS A 284 12.35 -1.17 -23.61
C LYS A 284 11.88 -0.26 -24.74
N GLY A 285 11.63 1.01 -24.42
CA GLY A 285 11.14 2.02 -25.36
C GLY A 285 9.68 1.86 -25.80
N SER A 286 8.95 0.88 -25.27
CA SER A 286 7.53 0.66 -25.58
C SER A 286 6.60 1.33 -24.56
N ALA A 287 5.29 1.19 -24.74
CA ALA A 287 4.29 1.63 -23.78
C ALA A 287 4.41 0.97 -22.38
N PHE A 288 5.18 -0.12 -22.23
CA PHE A 288 5.47 -0.76 -20.95
C PHE A 288 6.75 -0.26 -20.28
N ASP A 289 7.47 0.65 -20.92
CA ASP A 289 8.67 1.29 -20.36
C ASP A 289 8.30 2.67 -19.81
N PRO A 290 8.27 2.85 -18.47
CA PRO A 290 7.92 4.13 -17.85
C PRO A 290 8.87 5.27 -18.25
N ALA A 291 10.14 4.97 -18.51
CA ALA A 291 11.16 5.97 -18.85
C ALA A 291 11.04 6.45 -20.30
N SER A 292 10.43 5.65 -21.18
CA SER A 292 10.37 5.92 -22.64
C SER A 292 9.71 7.25 -23.02
N ILE A 293 8.84 7.79 -22.16
CA ILE A 293 8.18 9.09 -22.37
C ILE A 293 9.08 10.24 -21.88
N LEU A 294 9.84 10.01 -20.81
CA LEU A 294 10.71 11.01 -20.20
C LEU A 294 11.93 11.32 -21.08
N GLU A 295 12.47 10.30 -21.74
CA GLU A 295 13.68 10.41 -22.56
C GLU A 295 13.47 11.26 -23.84
N LYS A 296 12.23 11.46 -24.28
CA LYS A 296 11.94 12.14 -25.56
C LYS A 296 11.96 13.66 -25.46
N GLY A 297 11.90 14.25 -24.26
CA GLY A 297 12.01 15.70 -24.01
C GLY A 297 10.98 16.58 -24.74
N ARG A 298 9.97 15.98 -25.39
CA ARG A 298 8.98 16.67 -26.23
C ARG A 298 7.61 16.05 -26.00
N GLN A 299 6.59 16.92 -26.05
CA GLN A 299 5.20 16.48 -25.99
C GLN A 299 4.84 15.66 -27.24
N PRO A 300 4.09 14.55 -27.11
CA PRO A 300 3.81 13.64 -28.23
C PRO A 300 3.04 14.30 -29.38
N TRP A 301 2.26 15.34 -29.11
CA TRP A 301 1.51 16.11 -30.11
C TRP A 301 2.32 17.22 -30.79
N LYS A 302 3.59 17.42 -30.41
CA LYS A 302 4.52 18.37 -31.04
C LYS A 302 5.46 17.66 -32.02
N MET A 303 4.91 16.81 -32.89
CA MET A 303 5.70 16.24 -33.99
C MET A 303 6.01 17.36 -34.99
N THR A 304 7.29 17.54 -35.34
CA THR A 304 7.76 18.46 -36.37
C THR A 304 7.00 18.20 -37.67
N GLN A 305 6.38 19.25 -38.22
CA GLN A 305 6.05 19.30 -39.65
C GLN A 305 7.32 19.13 -40.49
#